data_AF-A0A9R0R821-F1
#
_entry.id   AF-A0A9R0R821-F1
#
_cell.length_a   1.000
_cell.length_b   1.000
_cell.length_c   1.000
_cell.angle_alpha   90.00
_cell.angle_beta   90.00
_cell.angle_gamma   90.00
#
_symmetry.space_group_name_H-M   'P 1'
#
loop_
_entity.id
_entity.type
_entity.pdbx_description
1 polymer ?
#
loop_
_entity_poly.entity_id
_entity_poly.type
_entity_poly.pdbx_seq_one_letter_code
_entity_poly.pdbx_strand_id
1 'polypeptide(L)'
;MTNSVTFPRSVILQALAISSTVSVFLTKTGAEDTLGQAVCPSFSCGHLQDIHHPFRLRGDPPGCGVQEYELVCSDDQAIIQVNTGRYFITNISYPDSVFWVVDGSLDNSSCPIPERNQHPYIYGLRSDYMFLLHMRTVKWAAFVSCSRMMKDNFIYKPVACRSTNTSFVYVLSTTQSYLVQNVEPSCGYLAMTPLGSWGLGPNDYYSTYDYEDIVKFMRDGFAFRFPFPAPEWTYPWILKTCLKNSRR
;
A
#
# COMPACT_ATOMS: atom_id res chain seq x y z
N MET A 1 74.11 48.39 63.95
CA MET A 1 74.23 46.93 63.79
C MET A 1 73.73 46.57 62.40
N THR A 2 74.57 45.83 61.67
CA THR A 2 74.33 45.05 60.44
C THR A 2 73.81 45.72 59.16
N ASN A 3 74.74 45.76 58.21
CA ASN A 3 74.71 46.04 56.77
C ASN A 3 73.75 45.19 55.90
N SER A 4 73.50 45.71 54.68
CA SER A 4 73.57 45.03 53.35
C SER A 4 72.47 43.99 52.98
N VAL A 5 72.01 43.74 51.74
CA VAL A 5 72.32 44.18 50.35
C VAL A 5 71.30 43.49 49.38
N THR A 6 71.10 44.06 48.18
CA THR A 6 70.66 43.50 46.86
C THR A 6 69.20 43.11 46.47
N PHE A 7 68.84 43.66 45.29
CA PHE A 7 67.93 43.30 44.17
C PHE A 7 67.86 41.78 43.81
N PRO A 8 66.87 41.24 43.02
CA PRO A 8 66.41 41.78 41.72
C PRO A 8 64.93 41.56 41.27
N ARG A 9 64.67 42.08 40.05
CA ARG A 9 63.49 42.01 39.15
C ARG A 9 62.85 40.62 39.00
N SER A 10 61.54 40.57 38.70
CA SER A 10 61.04 39.69 37.64
C SER A 10 59.76 40.23 36.97
N VAL A 11 59.76 40.17 35.65
CA VAL A 11 58.71 40.55 34.69
C VAL A 11 58.06 39.27 34.21
N ILE A 12 56.74 39.12 34.28
CA ILE A 12 56.01 38.16 33.43
C ILE A 12 54.70 38.79 32.92
N LEU A 13 54.62 38.88 31.59
CA LEU A 13 53.47 39.19 30.74
C LEU A 13 52.32 38.18 30.93
N GLN A 14 51.07 38.61 30.67
CA GLN A 14 50.11 37.97 29.74
C GLN A 14 48.77 38.71 29.83
N ALA A 15 48.43 39.54 28.83
CA ALA A 15 47.68 39.20 27.60
C ALA A 15 46.17 39.53 27.77
N LEU A 16 45.79 40.71 27.28
CA LEU A 16 44.41 41.14 27.10
C LEU A 16 43.83 40.39 25.88
N ALA A 17 42.84 39.53 26.11
CA ALA A 17 42.09 38.89 25.02
C ALA A 17 41.08 39.89 24.44
N ILE A 18 41.37 40.38 23.23
CA ILE A 18 40.43 41.10 22.37
C ILE A 18 39.54 40.04 21.73
N SER A 19 38.27 39.96 22.14
CA SER A 19 37.29 39.11 21.45
C SER A 19 36.79 39.85 20.21
N SER A 20 37.26 39.41 19.05
CA SER A 20 36.76 39.79 17.73
C SER A 20 35.62 38.85 17.30
N THR A 21 34.52 39.46 16.87
CA THR A 21 33.19 38.88 16.58
C THR A 21 33.13 38.04 15.30
N VAL A 22 32.26 37.03 15.27
CA VAL A 22 31.64 36.55 14.01
C VAL A 22 30.12 36.61 14.17
N SER A 23 29.53 37.71 13.73
CA SER A 23 28.08 37.82 13.53
C SER A 23 27.75 37.21 12.18
N VAL A 24 27.12 36.04 12.17
CA VAL A 24 26.61 35.42 10.95
C VAL A 24 25.44 36.26 10.44
N PHE A 25 25.65 36.96 9.32
CA PHE A 25 24.57 37.59 8.57
C PHE A 25 23.73 36.48 7.94
N LEU A 26 22.52 36.26 8.47
CA LEU A 26 21.49 35.50 7.76
C LEU A 26 21.03 36.33 6.56
N THR A 27 21.62 36.07 5.39
CA THR A 27 21.07 36.56 4.13
C THR A 27 19.75 35.85 3.91
N LYS A 28 18.67 36.54 4.25
CA LYS A 28 17.30 36.16 3.88
C LYS A 28 17.19 36.30 2.37
N THR A 29 17.53 35.25 1.62
CA THR A 29 17.17 35.17 0.20
C THR A 29 15.65 35.16 0.15
N GLY A 30 15.06 36.24 -0.35
CA GLY A 30 13.66 36.27 -0.70
C GLY A 30 13.39 35.13 -1.67
N ALA A 31 12.60 34.16 -1.23
CA ALA A 31 11.87 33.34 -2.17
C ALA A 31 10.84 34.29 -2.81
N GLU A 32 11.18 34.76 -4.00
CA GLU A 32 10.25 35.44 -4.87
C GLU A 32 9.17 34.43 -5.26
N ASP A 33 7.93 34.71 -4.83
CA ASP A 33 6.74 33.89 -5.02
C ASP A 33 6.29 33.95 -6.49
N THR A 34 7.06 33.31 -7.37
CA THR A 34 6.57 32.88 -8.68
C THR A 34 5.78 31.60 -8.46
N LEU A 35 4.45 31.68 -8.36
CA LEU A 35 3.48 30.56 -8.23
C LEU A 35 4.15 29.18 -8.41
N GLY A 36 4.78 28.71 -7.33
CA GLY A 36 5.86 27.74 -7.43
C GLY A 36 5.31 26.37 -7.74
N GLN A 37 5.62 25.83 -8.92
CA GLN A 37 5.45 24.41 -9.17
C GLN A 37 6.22 23.67 -8.05
N ALA A 38 5.49 23.06 -7.12
CA ALA A 38 6.11 22.31 -6.04
C ALA A 38 7.04 21.26 -6.66
N VAL A 39 8.35 21.40 -6.45
CA VAL A 39 9.31 20.40 -6.89
C VAL A 39 9.14 19.21 -5.96
N CYS A 40 8.67 18.09 -6.51
CA CYS A 40 8.52 16.84 -5.79
C CYS A 40 9.68 15.93 -6.18
N PRO A 41 10.82 15.99 -5.46
CA PRO A 41 11.98 15.15 -5.77
C PRO A 41 11.64 13.68 -5.58
N SER A 42 12.35 12.81 -6.30
CA SER A 42 12.29 11.38 -5.99
C SER A 42 12.97 11.10 -4.64
N PHE A 43 12.56 10.02 -4.00
CA PHE A 43 13.01 9.61 -2.68
C PHE A 43 13.22 8.10 -2.61
N SER A 44 13.77 7.62 -1.50
CA SER A 44 13.99 6.21 -1.23
C SER A 44 13.25 5.80 0.03
N CYS A 45 12.78 4.55 0.08
CA CYS A 45 12.01 4.02 1.20
C CYS A 45 12.28 2.52 1.38
N GLY A 46 12.95 2.15 2.46
CA GLY A 46 13.45 0.78 2.62
C GLY A 46 14.40 0.39 1.50
N HIS A 47 14.20 -0.80 0.94
CA HIS A 47 14.98 -1.29 -0.20
C HIS A 47 14.62 -0.63 -1.54
N LEU A 48 13.55 0.17 -1.61
CA LEU A 48 13.09 0.82 -2.84
C LEU A 48 13.79 2.17 -3.03
N GLN A 49 14.17 2.46 -4.28
CA GLN A 49 14.90 3.66 -4.69
C GLN A 49 14.13 4.36 -5.82
N ASP A 50 14.42 5.64 -6.05
CA ASP A 50 13.83 6.45 -7.12
C ASP A 50 12.29 6.42 -7.11
N ILE A 51 11.72 6.51 -5.91
CA ILE A 51 10.28 6.58 -5.70
C ILE A 51 9.83 8.02 -5.96
N HIS A 52 8.81 8.19 -6.79
CA HIS A 52 8.24 9.48 -7.14
C HIS A 52 6.72 9.36 -7.30
N HIS A 53 6.08 10.40 -7.83
CA HIS A 53 4.63 10.41 -8.08
C HIS A 53 4.17 9.08 -8.74
N PRO A 54 3.11 8.42 -8.24
CA PRO A 54 2.08 8.94 -7.31
C PRO A 54 2.42 8.83 -5.82
N PHE A 55 3.53 8.19 -5.45
CA PHE A 55 3.90 8.00 -4.05
C PHE A 55 4.34 9.30 -3.39
N ARG A 56 4.15 9.35 -2.07
CA ARG A 56 4.57 10.46 -1.22
C ARG A 56 4.99 9.95 0.16
N LEU A 57 5.73 10.78 0.88
CA LEU A 57 5.99 10.60 2.30
C LEU A 57 5.02 11.45 3.13
N ARG A 58 4.88 11.05 4.39
CA ARG A 58 4.20 11.88 5.39
C ARG A 58 4.95 13.19 5.57
N GLY A 59 4.24 14.30 5.44
CA GLY A 59 4.81 15.64 5.56
C GLY A 59 5.26 16.28 4.24
N ASP A 60 5.18 15.55 3.12
CA ASP A 60 5.44 16.15 1.80
C ASP A 60 4.53 17.35 1.52
N PRO A 61 5.02 18.39 0.82
CA PRO A 61 4.23 19.57 0.51
C PRO A 61 2.91 19.25 -0.21
N PRO A 62 1.89 20.12 -0.10
CA PRO A 62 0.70 20.02 -0.93
C PRO A 62 1.07 19.96 -2.42
N GLY A 63 0.43 19.06 -3.17
CA GLY A 63 0.72 18.84 -4.59
C GLY A 63 1.74 17.73 -4.88
N CYS A 64 2.45 17.20 -3.87
CA CYS A 64 3.34 16.06 -4.04
C CYS A 64 2.62 14.73 -3.74
N GLY A 65 2.61 13.86 -4.75
CA GLY A 65 1.96 12.55 -4.72
C GLY A 65 0.46 12.58 -4.44
N VAL A 66 -0.08 11.40 -4.15
CA VAL A 66 -1.51 11.16 -3.92
C VAL A 66 -1.69 10.66 -2.48
N GLN A 67 -2.74 11.13 -1.80
CA GLN A 67 -2.97 10.84 -0.38
C GLN A 67 -2.98 9.33 -0.08
N GLU A 68 -3.59 8.54 -0.97
CA GLU A 68 -3.70 7.08 -0.85
C GLU A 68 -2.41 6.31 -1.14
N TYR A 69 -1.36 7.00 -1.58
CA TYR A 69 -0.03 6.45 -1.85
C TYR A 69 1.01 6.98 -0.86
N GLU A 70 0.57 7.42 0.34
CA GLU A 70 1.48 7.75 1.45
C GLU A 70 2.22 6.49 1.91
N LEU A 71 3.55 6.56 1.87
CA LEU A 71 4.44 5.52 2.34
C LEU A 71 4.98 5.84 3.73
N VAL A 72 5.10 4.80 4.54
CA VAL A 72 5.86 4.79 5.79
C VAL A 72 7.10 3.93 5.58
N CYS A 73 8.27 4.51 5.83
CA CYS A 73 9.54 3.81 5.72
C CYS A 73 9.98 3.33 7.11
N SER A 74 10.37 2.06 7.22
CA SER A 74 10.90 1.48 8.46
C SER A 74 12.05 0.55 8.09
N ASP A 75 13.27 0.91 8.48
CA ASP A 75 14.50 0.18 8.13
C ASP A 75 14.53 -0.21 6.64
N ASP A 76 14.33 -1.49 6.33
CA ASP A 76 14.37 -2.05 4.96
C ASP A 76 12.99 -2.17 4.28
N GLN A 77 11.92 -1.72 4.94
CA GLN A 77 10.55 -1.89 4.51
C GLN A 77 9.90 -0.57 4.07
N ALA A 78 9.27 -0.60 2.90
CA ALA A 78 8.29 0.39 2.47
C ALA A 78 6.88 -0.14 2.77
N ILE A 79 6.11 0.63 3.54
CA ILE A 79 4.79 0.23 4.01
C ILE A 79 3.76 1.19 3.47
N ILE A 80 2.64 0.64 2.97
CA ILE A 80 1.47 1.40 2.57
C ILE A 80 0.25 0.91 3.35
N GLN A 81 -0.59 1.85 3.77
CA GLN A 81 -1.86 1.56 4.40
C GLN A 81 -2.95 1.63 3.32
N VAL A 82 -3.65 0.52 3.09
CA VAL A 82 -4.80 0.47 2.18
C VAL A 82 -6.04 0.10 2.98
N ASN A 83 -6.97 1.04 3.11
CA ASN A 83 -8.12 0.89 4.01
C ASN A 83 -7.64 0.56 5.44
N THR A 84 -8.09 -0.54 6.03
CA THR A 84 -7.66 -1.02 7.35
C THR A 84 -6.40 -1.90 7.30
N GLY A 85 -5.96 -2.32 6.11
CA GLY A 85 -4.83 -3.24 5.92
C GLY A 85 -3.48 -2.54 5.81
N ARG A 86 -2.46 -3.17 6.39
CA ARG A 86 -1.06 -2.75 6.30
C ARG A 86 -0.34 -3.68 5.33
N TYR A 87 0.29 -3.11 4.31
CA TYR A 87 0.91 -3.88 3.24
C TYR A 87 2.38 -3.47 3.07
N PHE A 88 3.24 -4.46 2.82
CA PHE A 88 4.64 -4.23 2.46
C PHE A 88 4.77 -4.14 0.95
N ILE A 89 5.35 -3.05 0.44
CA ILE A 89 5.62 -2.90 -0.99
C ILE A 89 6.85 -3.71 -1.33
N THR A 90 6.71 -4.62 -2.30
CA THR A 90 7.79 -5.49 -2.78
C THR A 90 8.38 -5.00 -4.10
N ASN A 91 7.59 -4.32 -4.93
CA ASN A 91 8.05 -3.81 -6.21
C ASN A 91 7.18 -2.65 -6.73
N ILE A 92 7.79 -1.73 -7.45
CA ILE A 92 7.10 -0.65 -8.18
C ILE A 92 7.53 -0.74 -9.65
N SER A 93 6.55 -0.82 -10.56
CA SER A 93 6.78 -0.74 -12.01
C SER A 93 6.09 0.50 -12.56
N TYR A 94 6.87 1.54 -12.83
CA TYR A 94 6.38 2.76 -13.48
C TYR A 94 5.90 2.53 -14.92
N PRO A 95 6.61 1.76 -15.78
CA PRO A 95 6.14 1.50 -17.15
C PRO A 95 4.76 0.83 -17.19
N ASP A 96 4.50 -0.09 -16.24
CA ASP A 96 3.20 -0.75 -16.11
C ASP A 96 2.20 0.06 -15.26
N SER A 97 2.66 1.12 -14.60
CA SER A 97 1.89 1.94 -13.66
C SER A 97 1.25 1.10 -12.54
N VAL A 98 2.05 0.25 -11.90
CA VAL A 98 1.60 -0.65 -10.82
C VAL A 98 2.62 -0.75 -9.69
N PHE A 99 2.15 -1.21 -8.55
CA PHE A 99 3.01 -1.66 -7.46
C PHE A 99 2.48 -2.94 -6.84
N TRP A 100 3.40 -3.77 -6.39
CA TRP A 100 3.13 -5.06 -5.77
C TRP A 100 3.27 -4.96 -4.26
N VAL A 101 2.38 -5.67 -3.58
CA VAL A 101 2.38 -5.71 -2.13
C VAL A 101 2.15 -7.11 -1.59
N VAL A 102 2.69 -7.37 -0.40
CA VAL A 102 2.36 -8.53 0.44
C VAL A 102 1.61 -8.05 1.68
N ASP A 103 0.61 -8.82 2.11
CA ASP A 103 -0.15 -8.56 3.32
C ASP A 103 0.78 -8.62 4.55
N GLY A 104 0.91 -7.49 5.25
CA GLY A 104 1.80 -7.39 6.41
C GLY A 104 1.29 -8.09 7.67
N SER A 105 0.03 -8.53 7.68
CA SER A 105 -0.57 -9.35 8.74
C SER A 105 -0.43 -10.85 8.49
N LEU A 106 0.00 -11.25 7.29
CA LEU A 106 0.13 -12.65 6.93
C LEU A 106 1.20 -13.33 7.80
N ASP A 107 0.78 -14.33 8.57
CA ASP A 107 1.70 -15.12 9.36
C ASP A 107 2.62 -15.99 8.48
N ASN A 108 3.83 -16.26 8.97
CA ASN A 108 4.78 -17.14 8.27
C ASN A 108 4.55 -18.63 8.59
N SER A 109 3.34 -19.01 9.00
CA SER A 109 3.03 -20.40 9.29
C SER A 109 2.95 -21.23 8.00
N SER A 110 2.92 -22.55 8.16
CA SER A 110 2.61 -23.46 7.06
C SER A 110 1.13 -23.45 6.67
N CYS A 111 0.28 -22.81 7.47
CA CYS A 111 -1.16 -22.79 7.25
C CYS A 111 -1.79 -21.38 7.46
N PRO A 112 -1.37 -20.39 6.67
CA PRO A 112 -1.82 -19.02 6.85
C PRO A 112 -3.27 -18.84 6.37
N ILE A 113 -4.04 -18.06 7.12
CA ILE A 113 -5.31 -17.46 6.67
C ILE A 113 -5.16 -15.94 6.86
N PRO A 114 -5.54 -15.10 5.87
CA PRO A 114 -5.51 -13.66 6.01
C PRO A 114 -6.36 -13.16 7.18
N GLU A 115 -6.11 -11.95 7.66
CA GLU A 115 -6.96 -11.36 8.68
C GLU A 115 -8.40 -11.08 8.17
N ARG A 116 -9.40 -11.31 9.03
CA ARG A 116 -10.84 -11.30 8.66
C ARG A 116 -11.34 -9.99 8.07
N ASN A 117 -10.78 -8.86 8.49
CA ASN A 117 -11.32 -7.52 8.23
C ASN A 117 -10.35 -6.60 7.47
N GLN A 118 -9.33 -7.16 6.81
CA GLN A 118 -8.43 -6.41 5.95
C GLN A 118 -8.85 -6.60 4.50
N HIS A 119 -9.62 -5.66 3.97
CA HIS A 119 -10.01 -5.69 2.57
C HIS A 119 -9.52 -4.44 1.87
N PRO A 120 -8.62 -4.57 0.88
CA PRO A 120 -8.49 -3.53 -0.09
C PRO A 120 -9.83 -3.38 -0.82
N TYR A 121 -10.12 -2.18 -1.31
CA TYR A 121 -11.40 -1.88 -1.94
C TYR A 121 -11.67 -2.84 -3.11
N ILE A 122 -12.70 -3.70 -3.01
CA ILE A 122 -13.04 -4.70 -4.03
C ILE A 122 -13.21 -4.06 -5.41
N TYR A 123 -13.79 -2.86 -5.45
CA TYR A 123 -14.00 -2.08 -6.67
C TYR A 123 -12.96 -0.97 -6.88
N GLY A 124 -11.92 -0.94 -6.05
CA GLY A 124 -11.01 0.19 -5.93
C GLY A 124 -11.62 1.39 -5.22
N LEU A 125 -10.76 2.34 -4.84
CA LEU A 125 -11.15 3.67 -4.39
C LEU A 125 -11.23 4.60 -5.60
N ARG A 126 -12.31 5.38 -5.66
CA ARG A 126 -12.59 6.31 -6.75
C ARG A 126 -12.84 7.71 -6.19
N SER A 127 -12.40 8.73 -6.91
CA SER A 127 -12.76 10.14 -6.72
C SER A 127 -13.24 10.71 -8.05
N ASP A 128 -14.49 11.15 -8.11
CA ASP A 128 -15.17 11.67 -9.30
C ASP A 128 -14.89 10.86 -10.59
N TYR A 129 -13.97 11.34 -11.43
CA TYR A 129 -13.60 10.79 -12.74
C TYR A 129 -12.29 10.00 -12.72
N MET A 130 -11.75 9.65 -11.55
CA MET A 130 -10.46 8.98 -11.41
C MET A 130 -10.56 7.80 -10.44
N PHE A 131 -9.99 6.65 -10.82
CA PHE A 131 -9.64 5.61 -9.86
C PHE A 131 -8.36 6.04 -9.15
N LEU A 132 -8.44 6.23 -7.84
CA LEU A 132 -7.30 6.58 -7.02
C LEU A 132 -6.47 5.34 -6.74
N LEU A 133 -7.09 4.26 -6.30
CA LEU A 133 -6.41 3.02 -5.98
C LEU A 133 -7.25 1.84 -6.48
N HIS A 134 -6.71 1.02 -7.37
CA HIS A 134 -7.47 -0.09 -7.96
C HIS A 134 -6.59 -1.32 -8.08
N MET A 135 -7.09 -2.47 -7.67
CA MET A 135 -6.33 -3.71 -7.82
C MET A 135 -6.20 -4.11 -9.28
N ARG A 136 -5.06 -4.71 -9.64
CA ARG A 136 -4.82 -5.23 -10.98
C ARG A 136 -5.38 -6.64 -11.18
N THR A 137 -5.94 -7.25 -10.13
CA THR A 137 -6.61 -8.55 -10.17
C THR A 137 -8.11 -8.41 -9.91
N VAL A 138 -8.88 -9.27 -10.54
CA VAL A 138 -10.33 -9.43 -10.29
C VAL A 138 -10.64 -10.70 -9.49
N LYS A 139 -9.61 -11.54 -9.24
CA LYS A 139 -9.75 -12.77 -8.47
C LYS A 139 -9.45 -12.54 -7.00
N TRP A 140 -10.27 -13.21 -6.21
CA TRP A 140 -10.21 -13.20 -4.76
C TRP A 140 -10.33 -14.63 -4.27
N ALA A 141 -9.56 -14.98 -3.25
CA ALA A 141 -9.81 -16.15 -2.44
C ALA A 141 -10.65 -15.75 -1.23
N ALA A 142 -11.77 -16.43 -1.00
CA ALA A 142 -12.58 -16.29 0.22
C ALA A 142 -12.49 -17.56 1.05
N PHE A 143 -12.10 -17.39 2.31
CA PHE A 143 -12.04 -18.44 3.31
C PHE A 143 -13.38 -18.48 4.06
N VAL A 144 -13.93 -19.68 4.21
CA VAL A 144 -15.19 -19.92 4.92
C VAL A 144 -15.05 -21.10 5.87
N SER A 145 -15.82 -21.08 6.95
CA SER A 145 -15.92 -22.16 7.92
C SER A 145 -17.33 -22.73 7.90
N CYS A 146 -17.47 -24.02 7.62
CA CYS A 146 -18.75 -24.69 7.47
C CYS A 146 -19.00 -25.69 8.60
N SER A 147 -20.25 -25.79 9.07
CA SER A 147 -20.67 -26.81 10.04
C SER A 147 -20.93 -28.18 9.41
N ARG A 148 -20.99 -28.24 8.08
CA ARG A 148 -21.18 -29.46 7.29
C ARG A 148 -20.04 -29.62 6.30
N MET A 149 -19.59 -30.86 6.15
CA MET A 149 -18.58 -31.21 5.15
C MET A 149 -19.20 -31.16 3.75
N MET A 150 -18.51 -30.47 2.84
CA MET A 150 -18.84 -30.48 1.41
C MET A 150 -18.29 -31.77 0.78
N LYS A 151 -19.17 -32.54 0.14
CA LYS A 151 -18.79 -33.74 -0.61
C LYS A 151 -18.85 -33.42 -2.11
N ASP A 152 -17.83 -33.84 -2.85
CA ASP A 152 -17.76 -33.76 -4.32
C ASP A 152 -18.01 -32.36 -4.90
N ASN A 153 -17.65 -31.31 -4.16
CA ASN A 153 -17.78 -29.93 -4.63
C ASN A 153 -16.41 -29.38 -5.04
N PHE A 154 -16.23 -29.15 -6.34
CA PHE A 154 -14.97 -28.66 -6.89
C PHE A 154 -14.65 -27.21 -6.50
N ILE A 155 -15.65 -26.40 -6.13
CA ILE A 155 -15.48 -24.98 -5.75
C ILE A 155 -14.91 -24.86 -4.34
N TYR A 156 -15.33 -25.75 -3.43
CA TYR A 156 -14.94 -25.71 -2.02
C TYR A 156 -13.64 -26.49 -1.82
N LYS A 157 -12.51 -25.79 -1.94
CA LYS A 157 -11.19 -26.39 -1.78
C LYS A 157 -10.83 -26.48 -0.29
N PRO A 158 -10.53 -27.68 0.24
CA PRO A 158 -10.37 -27.86 1.67
C PRO A 158 -9.10 -27.21 2.21
N VAL A 159 -9.20 -26.57 3.37
CA VAL A 159 -8.07 -26.08 4.16
C VAL A 159 -7.95 -26.99 5.39
N ALA A 160 -7.36 -28.16 5.17
CA ALA A 160 -7.36 -29.25 6.16
C ALA A 160 -6.70 -28.83 7.49
N CYS A 161 -5.62 -28.05 7.43
CA CYS A 161 -4.87 -27.60 8.61
C CYS A 161 -5.61 -26.57 9.49
N ARG A 162 -6.77 -26.06 9.06
CA ARG A 162 -7.66 -25.20 9.86
C ARG A 162 -9.02 -25.86 10.16
N SER A 163 -9.21 -27.07 9.64
CA SER A 163 -10.42 -27.85 9.85
C SER A 163 -10.34 -28.67 11.13
N THR A 164 -11.49 -28.93 11.74
CA THR A 164 -11.69 -29.80 12.90
C THR A 164 -12.74 -30.87 12.57
N ASN A 165 -13.07 -31.73 13.52
CA ASN A 165 -14.13 -32.72 13.36
C ASN A 165 -15.55 -32.12 13.25
N THR A 166 -15.75 -30.88 13.71
CA THR A 166 -17.06 -30.20 13.72
C THR A 166 -17.11 -28.93 12.88
N SER A 167 -15.96 -28.47 12.36
CA SER A 167 -15.84 -27.23 11.59
C SER A 167 -14.89 -27.44 10.42
N PHE A 168 -15.40 -27.29 9.20
CA PHE A 168 -14.68 -27.58 7.96
C PHE A 168 -14.33 -26.27 7.26
N VAL A 169 -13.05 -26.00 7.08
CA VAL A 169 -12.58 -24.76 6.45
C VAL A 169 -12.32 -25.00 4.98
N TYR A 170 -12.81 -24.09 4.14
CA TYR A 170 -12.65 -24.12 2.70
C TYR A 170 -12.19 -22.76 2.18
N VAL A 171 -11.54 -22.79 1.01
CA VAL A 171 -11.23 -21.61 0.23
C VAL A 171 -11.94 -21.69 -1.13
N LEU A 172 -12.56 -20.58 -1.52
CA LEU A 172 -13.27 -20.41 -2.78
C LEU A 172 -12.55 -19.34 -3.59
N SER A 173 -12.19 -19.63 -4.83
CA SER A 173 -11.42 -18.70 -5.69
C SER A 173 -11.98 -18.50 -7.10
N THR A 174 -13.15 -19.08 -7.39
CA THR A 174 -13.85 -18.78 -8.64
C THR A 174 -14.50 -17.39 -8.58
N THR A 175 -14.72 -16.80 -9.75
CA THR A 175 -15.32 -15.47 -9.83
C THR A 175 -16.70 -15.47 -9.18
N GLN A 176 -16.98 -14.48 -8.32
CA GLN A 176 -18.23 -14.32 -7.56
C GLN A 176 -18.50 -15.34 -6.44
N SER A 177 -17.69 -16.39 -6.24
CA SER A 177 -17.96 -17.36 -5.16
C SER A 177 -17.77 -16.80 -3.75
N TYR A 178 -17.11 -15.66 -3.63
CA TYR A 178 -17.01 -14.91 -2.38
C TYR A 178 -18.26 -14.08 -2.05
N LEU A 179 -19.22 -13.95 -2.98
CA LEU A 179 -20.47 -13.26 -2.72
C LEU A 179 -21.31 -14.08 -1.75
N VAL A 180 -21.88 -13.43 -0.73
CA VAL A 180 -22.67 -14.07 0.33
C VAL A 180 -23.77 -14.98 -0.22
N GLN A 181 -24.42 -14.57 -1.31
CA GLN A 181 -25.50 -15.33 -1.96
C GLN A 181 -25.03 -16.67 -2.57
N ASN A 182 -23.74 -16.82 -2.85
CA ASN A 182 -23.14 -18.02 -3.47
C ASN A 182 -22.45 -18.92 -2.44
N VAL A 183 -22.39 -18.50 -1.17
CA VAL A 183 -21.83 -19.28 -0.07
C VAL A 183 -22.92 -20.16 0.53
N GLU A 184 -22.59 -21.43 0.76
CA GLU A 184 -23.53 -22.41 1.31
C GLU A 184 -24.06 -21.97 2.68
N PRO A 185 -25.36 -22.17 2.99
CA PRO A 185 -25.96 -21.68 4.24
C PRO A 185 -25.32 -22.22 5.52
N SER A 186 -24.65 -23.37 5.44
CA SER A 186 -23.91 -23.95 6.59
C SER A 186 -22.57 -23.26 6.88
N CYS A 187 -22.16 -22.31 6.04
CA CYS A 187 -20.84 -21.69 6.07
C CYS A 187 -20.88 -20.24 6.53
N GLY A 188 -19.90 -19.86 7.35
CA GLY A 188 -19.64 -18.51 7.78
C GLY A 188 -18.34 -17.97 7.18
N TYR A 189 -18.33 -16.68 6.85
CA TYR A 189 -17.16 -15.99 6.31
C TYR A 189 -16.02 -15.84 7.34
N LEU A 190 -14.79 -16.19 6.91
CA LEU A 190 -13.57 -16.05 7.72
C LEU A 190 -12.68 -14.92 7.27
N ALA A 191 -12.29 -14.87 5.99
CA ALA A 191 -11.33 -13.89 5.46
C ALA A 191 -11.36 -13.89 3.94
N MET A 192 -10.76 -12.88 3.30
CA MET A 192 -10.53 -12.90 1.86
C MET A 192 -9.23 -12.19 1.51
N THR A 193 -8.64 -12.57 0.38
CA THR A 193 -7.42 -11.95 -0.12
C THR A 193 -7.43 -11.90 -1.65
N PRO A 194 -6.90 -10.83 -2.26
CA PRO A 194 -6.71 -10.75 -3.70
C PRO A 194 -5.67 -11.75 -4.20
N LEU A 195 -5.80 -12.20 -5.45
CA LEU A 195 -4.86 -13.15 -6.04
C LEU A 195 -4.04 -12.51 -7.16
N GLY A 196 -2.76 -12.27 -6.88
CA GLY A 196 -1.73 -11.92 -7.86
C GLY A 196 -1.95 -10.60 -8.61
N SER A 197 -1.50 -10.57 -9.86
CA SER A 197 -1.69 -9.48 -10.81
C SER A 197 -2.22 -10.10 -12.11
N TRP A 198 -2.94 -9.30 -12.91
CA TRP A 198 -3.45 -9.59 -14.26
C TRP A 198 -4.94 -9.96 -14.35
N GLY A 199 -5.61 -9.29 -15.29
CA GLY A 199 -6.97 -9.62 -15.71
C GLY A 199 -6.94 -10.93 -16.48
N LEU A 200 -7.70 -11.89 -15.98
CA LEU A 200 -7.76 -13.28 -16.44
C LEU A 200 -7.88 -13.41 -17.96
N GLY A 201 -7.22 -14.42 -18.53
CA GLY A 201 -7.63 -14.97 -19.81
C GLY A 201 -9.02 -15.61 -19.72
N PRO A 202 -9.73 -15.87 -20.85
CA PRO A 202 -11.11 -16.35 -20.85
C PRO A 202 -11.35 -17.63 -20.03
N ASN A 203 -10.36 -18.52 -19.98
CA ASN A 203 -10.44 -19.81 -19.29
C ASN A 203 -10.26 -19.73 -17.77
N ASP A 204 -9.75 -18.61 -17.26
CA ASP A 204 -9.46 -18.45 -15.85
C ASP A 204 -10.68 -18.00 -15.04
N TYR A 205 -11.77 -17.60 -15.70
CA TYR A 205 -12.96 -17.06 -15.03
C TYR A 205 -13.64 -18.08 -14.11
N TYR A 206 -13.64 -19.35 -14.50
CA TYR A 206 -14.24 -20.47 -13.75
C TYR A 206 -13.21 -21.36 -13.05
N SER A 207 -11.91 -21.08 -13.22
CA SER A 207 -10.87 -21.88 -12.58
C SER A 207 -10.81 -21.57 -11.08
N THR A 208 -10.65 -22.64 -10.30
CA THR A 208 -10.42 -22.58 -8.85
C THR A 208 -9.01 -23.09 -8.56
N TYR A 209 -8.36 -22.50 -7.58
CA TYR A 209 -7.04 -22.92 -7.11
C TYR A 209 -7.16 -23.77 -5.86
N ASP A 210 -6.27 -24.75 -5.73
CA ASP A 210 -6.10 -25.47 -4.48
C ASP A 210 -5.47 -24.55 -3.41
N TYR A 211 -5.62 -24.92 -2.14
CA TYR A 211 -5.18 -24.06 -1.03
C TYR A 211 -3.68 -23.77 -1.09
N GLU A 212 -2.88 -24.73 -1.52
CA GLU A 212 -1.43 -24.60 -1.68
C GLU A 212 -1.04 -23.51 -2.69
N ASP A 213 -1.82 -23.36 -3.76
CA ASP A 213 -1.60 -22.30 -4.74
C ASP A 213 -2.06 -20.95 -4.22
N ILE A 214 -3.15 -20.91 -3.43
CA ILE A 214 -3.57 -19.69 -2.72
C ILE A 214 -2.48 -19.22 -1.74
N VAL A 215 -1.81 -20.14 -1.03
CA VAL A 215 -0.68 -19.80 -0.15
C VAL A 215 0.48 -19.18 -0.93
N LYS A 216 0.78 -19.66 -2.14
CA LYS A 216 1.79 -19.03 -3.01
C LYS A 216 1.37 -17.61 -3.38
N PHE A 217 0.14 -17.41 -3.83
CA PHE A 217 -0.38 -16.06 -4.12
C PHE A 217 -0.30 -15.11 -2.92
N MET A 218 -0.63 -15.58 -1.71
CA MET A 218 -0.52 -14.74 -0.51
C MET A 218 0.92 -14.35 -0.19
N ARG A 219 1.88 -15.25 -0.44
CA ARG A 219 3.32 -14.99 -0.20
C ARG A 219 3.96 -14.14 -1.27
N ASP A 220 3.59 -14.35 -2.53
CA ASP A 220 4.07 -13.55 -3.67
C ASP A 220 3.42 -12.16 -3.68
N GLY A 221 2.19 -12.07 -3.16
CA GLY A 221 1.42 -10.84 -3.06
C GLY A 221 0.53 -10.56 -4.26
N PHE A 222 0.03 -9.33 -4.33
CA PHE A 222 -0.86 -8.86 -5.38
C PHE A 222 -0.55 -7.43 -5.77
N ALA A 223 -1.03 -6.99 -6.94
CA ALA A 223 -0.71 -5.68 -7.49
C ALA A 223 -1.88 -4.69 -7.44
N PHE A 224 -1.55 -3.44 -7.19
CA PHE A 224 -2.39 -2.27 -7.41
C PHE A 224 -1.91 -1.47 -8.61
N ARG A 225 -2.83 -0.81 -9.30
CA ARG A 225 -2.54 0.19 -10.33
C ARG A 225 -2.30 1.55 -9.68
N PHE A 226 -1.57 2.41 -10.38
CA PHE A 226 -1.50 3.84 -10.11
C PHE A 226 -2.83 4.52 -10.45
N PRO A 227 -3.03 5.80 -10.07
CA PRO A 227 -4.24 6.50 -10.43
C PRO A 227 -4.46 6.57 -11.94
N PHE A 228 -5.69 6.33 -12.40
CA PHE A 228 -6.05 6.44 -13.82
C PHE A 228 -7.48 6.97 -13.99
N PRO A 229 -7.80 7.65 -15.11
CA PRO A 229 -9.15 8.11 -15.38
C PRO A 229 -10.14 6.95 -15.36
N ALA A 230 -11.22 7.09 -14.60
CA ALA A 230 -12.34 6.18 -14.71
C ALA A 230 -12.88 6.26 -16.14
N PRO A 231 -13.28 5.13 -16.76
CA PRO A 231 -13.97 5.18 -18.02
C PRO A 231 -15.17 6.10 -17.82
N GLU A 232 -15.24 7.17 -18.61
CA GLU A 232 -16.49 7.89 -18.76
C GLU A 232 -17.46 6.85 -19.31
N TRP A 233 -18.30 6.27 -18.44
CA TRP A 233 -19.61 5.78 -18.85
C TRP A 233 -20.34 7.02 -19.31
N THR A 234 -19.96 7.54 -20.47
CA THR A 234 -20.84 8.39 -21.19
C THR A 234 -22.06 7.48 -21.36
N TYR A 235 -23.17 7.95 -20.84
CA TYR A 235 -24.45 7.33 -21.10
C TYR A 235 -24.97 7.78 -22.48
N PRO A 236 -24.22 8.27 -23.53
CA PRO A 236 -24.91 8.93 -24.62
C PRO A 236 -25.73 7.92 -25.40
N TRP A 237 -25.42 6.62 -25.40
CA TRP A 237 -26.28 5.65 -26.05
C TRP A 237 -27.62 5.54 -25.32
N ILE A 238 -27.64 5.38 -23.99
CA ILE A 238 -28.88 5.33 -23.20
C ILE A 238 -29.61 6.66 -23.28
N LEU A 239 -28.93 7.79 -23.09
CA LEU A 239 -29.52 9.13 -23.20
C LEU A 239 -30.02 9.43 -24.62
N LYS A 240 -29.26 9.10 -25.67
CA LYS A 240 -29.71 9.24 -27.08
C LYS A 240 -30.87 8.32 -27.38
N THR A 241 -30.90 7.11 -26.83
CA THR A 241 -31.99 6.15 -27.04
C THR A 241 -33.25 6.62 -26.33
N CYS A 242 -33.14 7.09 -25.08
CA CYS A 242 -34.24 7.71 -24.34
C CYS A 242 -34.74 9.00 -25.03
N LEU A 243 -33.86 9.89 -25.47
CA LEU A 243 -34.21 11.11 -26.21
C LEU A 243 -34.83 10.82 -27.58
N LYS A 244 -34.42 9.72 -28.23
CA LYS A 244 -35.01 9.27 -29.50
C LYS A 244 -36.40 8.66 -29.29
N ASN A 245 -36.61 7.98 -28.16
CA ASN A 245 -37.87 7.34 -27.81
C ASN A 245 -38.89 8.30 -27.17
N SER A 246 -38.46 9.44 -26.61
CA SER A 246 -39.37 10.47 -26.07
C SER A 246 -39.89 11.45 -27.12
N ARG A 247 -39.40 11.37 -28.37
CA ARG A 247 -39.85 12.18 -29.52
C ARG A 247 -40.81 11.41 -30.46
N ARG A 248 -41.33 10.25 -30.01
CA ARG A 248 -42.43 9.52 -30.63
C ARG A 248 -43.63 9.58 -29.71
#